data_AF-A0A7S4KMF3-F1
#
_entry.id   AF-A0A7S4KMF3-F1
#
_cell.length_a   1.000
_cell.length_b   1.000
_cell.length_c   1.000
_cell.angle_alpha   90.00
_cell.angle_beta   90.00
_cell.angle_gamma   90.00
#
_symmetry.space_group_name_H-M   'P 1'
#
loop_
_entity.id
_entity.type
_entity.pdbx_description
1 polymer ?
#
loop_
_entity_poly.entity_id
_entity_poly.type
_entity_poly.pdbx_seq_one_letter_code
_entity_poly.pdbx_strand_id
1 'polypeptide(L)'
;MKTVLVVLVVVLHLAQCAETSLPNFVIFYADDAGYGDFGFMGHPTINTPALDKLAAKSLRYTQHYTGAPICSPSRGSLLTGRLPVRNGVYTSFQWPEDNGFRVFYPTSTGSLMHTENTLQQELKGAGYMNGIIGKWHLGHHNKSLPTERGF
;
A
#
# COMPACT_ATOMS: atom_id res chain seq x y z
N MET A 1 14.36 55.00 5.78
CA MET A 1 14.60 54.12 4.60
C MET A 1 15.04 52.70 4.96
N LYS A 2 15.95 52.48 5.93
CA LYS A 2 16.41 51.12 6.31
C LYS A 2 15.30 50.21 6.89
N THR A 3 14.38 50.77 7.67
CA THR A 3 13.28 50.00 8.32
C THR A 3 12.23 49.50 7.32
N VAL A 4 11.96 50.27 6.27
CA VAL A 4 11.01 49.90 5.21
C VAL A 4 11.58 48.77 4.34
N LEU A 5 12.89 48.78 4.09
CA LEU A 5 13.58 47.76 3.31
C LEU A 5 13.61 46.40 4.04
N VAL A 6 13.78 46.39 5.36
CA VAL A 6 13.79 45.15 6.18
C VAL A 6 12.40 44.50 6.22
N VAL A 7 11.32 45.28 6.31
CA VAL A 7 9.95 44.74 6.28
C VAL A 7 9.62 44.14 4.90
N LEU A 8 10.08 44.76 3.81
CA LEU A 8 9.84 44.24 2.45
C LEU A 8 10.53 42.88 2.21
N VAL A 9 11.73 42.67 2.75
CA VAL A 9 12.51 41.42 2.60
C VAL A 9 11.90 40.25 3.39
N VAL A 10 11.29 40.52 4.55
CA VAL A 10 10.62 39.50 5.38
C VAL A 10 9.29 39.06 4.75
N VAL A 11 8.55 39.97 4.11
CA VAL A 11 7.29 39.63 3.42
C VAL A 11 7.55 38.79 2.16
N LEU A 12 8.65 39.04 1.45
CA LEU A 12 9.02 38.26 0.25
C LEU A 12 9.44 36.82 0.56
N HIS A 13 9.97 36.52 1.76
CA HIS A 13 10.33 35.14 2.15
C HIS A 13 9.13 34.29 2.56
N LEU A 14 8.03 34.89 3.00
CA LEU A 14 6.79 34.18 3.36
C LEU A 14 5.92 33.87 2.14
N ALA A 15 6.22 34.49 0.99
CA ALA A 15 5.51 34.29 -0.28
C ALA A 15 6.13 33.17 -1.14
N GLN A 16 7.14 32.45 -0.65
CA GLN A 16 7.48 31.14 -1.20
C GLN A 16 6.39 30.16 -0.76
N CYS A 17 5.19 30.33 -1.34
CA CYS A 17 4.19 29.29 -1.43
C CYS A 17 4.93 28.12 -2.09
N ALA A 18 5.40 27.18 -1.28
CA ALA A 18 5.87 25.92 -1.80
C ALA A 18 4.70 25.43 -2.64
N GLU A 19 4.89 25.29 -3.96
CA GLU A 19 4.11 24.31 -4.68
C GLU A 19 4.37 23.01 -3.93
N THR A 20 3.47 22.66 -3.02
CA THR A 20 3.47 21.37 -2.36
C THR A 20 3.01 20.41 -3.42
N SER A 21 3.93 20.06 -4.32
CA SER A 21 3.77 18.96 -5.23
C SER A 21 3.48 17.74 -4.38
N LEU A 22 2.42 17.03 -4.75
CA LEU A 22 2.01 15.83 -4.06
C LEU A 22 3.19 14.83 -4.06
N PRO A 23 3.61 14.29 -2.91
CA PRO A 23 4.73 13.35 -2.86
C PRO A 23 4.36 12.04 -3.54
N ASN A 24 5.25 11.49 -4.36
CA ASN A 24 4.99 10.18 -4.97
C ASN A 24 5.07 9.06 -3.92
N PHE A 25 4.02 8.23 -3.85
CA PHE A 25 4.03 7.02 -3.04
C PHE A 25 4.45 5.82 -3.88
N VAL A 26 5.49 5.10 -3.44
CA VAL A 26 5.93 3.83 -4.05
C VAL A 26 5.90 2.75 -2.98
N ILE A 27 5.05 1.75 -3.16
CA ILE A 27 4.90 0.63 -2.22
C ILE A 27 5.54 -0.61 -2.83
N PHE A 28 6.68 -1.02 -2.29
CA PHE A 28 7.27 -2.33 -2.58
C PHE A 28 6.62 -3.39 -1.68
N TYR A 29 5.94 -4.36 -2.29
CA TYR A 29 5.20 -5.39 -1.58
C TYR A 29 5.67 -6.79 -1.98
N ALA A 30 6.65 -7.32 -1.24
CA ALA A 30 7.22 -8.63 -1.48
C ALA A 30 6.20 -9.75 -1.18
N ASP A 31 6.27 -10.84 -1.94
CA ASP A 31 5.44 -12.04 -1.75
C ASP A 31 6.29 -13.09 -1.02
N ASP A 32 5.80 -13.60 0.10
CA ASP A 32 6.42 -14.64 0.94
C ASP A 32 7.85 -14.33 1.45
N ALA A 33 8.22 -13.06 1.58
CA ALA A 33 9.47 -12.66 2.22
C ALA A 33 9.37 -12.72 3.76
N GLY A 34 10.31 -13.43 4.38
CA GLY A 34 10.45 -13.53 5.83
C GLY A 34 11.18 -12.33 6.44
N TYR A 35 10.98 -12.13 7.74
CA TYR A 35 11.67 -11.09 8.53
C TYR A 35 13.20 -11.17 8.39
N GLY A 36 13.72 -12.39 8.31
CA GLY A 36 15.16 -12.66 8.25
C GLY A 36 15.76 -12.58 6.86
N ASP A 37 15.00 -12.44 5.77
CA ASP A 37 15.49 -12.68 4.39
C ASP A 37 16.33 -11.54 3.80
N PHE A 38 16.46 -10.43 4.51
CA PHE A 38 17.15 -9.24 4.01
C PHE A 38 18.50 -9.03 4.70
N GLY A 39 19.50 -8.58 3.93
CA GLY A 39 20.82 -8.23 4.45
C GLY A 39 20.73 -7.17 5.55
N PHE A 40 19.92 -6.13 5.36
CA PHE A 40 19.63 -5.12 6.37
C PHE A 40 18.89 -5.66 7.62
N MET A 41 18.38 -6.89 7.60
CA MET A 41 17.81 -7.59 8.76
C MET A 41 18.78 -8.62 9.37
N GLY A 42 19.99 -8.74 8.82
CA GLY A 42 21.04 -9.62 9.32
C GLY A 42 21.10 -11.00 8.66
N HIS A 43 20.48 -11.19 7.48
CA HIS A 43 20.58 -12.47 6.78
C HIS A 43 22.05 -12.81 6.46
N PRO A 44 22.56 -14.03 6.74
CA PRO A 44 23.98 -14.34 6.60
C PRO A 44 24.48 -14.47 5.15
N THR A 45 23.59 -14.81 4.19
CA THR A 45 24.00 -15.16 2.81
C THR A 45 23.21 -14.49 1.68
N ILE A 46 21.90 -14.26 1.81
CA ILE A 46 21.10 -13.48 0.84
C ILE A 46 21.65 -12.06 0.74
N ASN A 47 21.94 -11.66 -0.50
CA ASN A 47 22.53 -10.36 -0.82
C ASN A 47 21.45 -9.41 -1.37
N THR A 48 21.11 -8.37 -0.62
CA THR A 48 20.09 -7.36 -0.99
C THR A 48 20.67 -5.94 -1.08
N PRO A 49 21.74 -5.70 -1.86
CA PRO A 49 22.57 -4.51 -1.72
C PRO A 49 21.83 -3.20 -2.06
N ALA A 50 20.82 -3.26 -2.93
CA ALA A 50 19.97 -2.09 -3.22
C ALA A 50 19.04 -1.74 -2.04
N LEU A 51 18.42 -2.77 -1.42
CA LEU A 51 17.55 -2.57 -0.25
C LEU A 51 18.37 -2.21 0.99
N ASP A 52 19.59 -2.73 1.13
CA ASP A 52 20.48 -2.40 2.24
C ASP A 52 20.91 -0.93 2.19
N LYS A 53 21.23 -0.42 0.99
CA LYS A 53 21.52 1.01 0.77
C LYS A 53 20.31 1.90 1.04
N LEU A 54 19.10 1.45 0.69
CA LEU A 54 17.86 2.16 0.99
C LEU A 54 17.60 2.19 2.50
N ALA A 55 17.70 1.04 3.17
CA ALA A 55 17.48 0.90 4.60
C ALA A 55 18.45 1.76 5.43
N ALA A 56 19.72 1.86 5.03
CA ALA A 56 20.73 2.69 5.72
C ALA A 56 20.39 4.19 5.75
N LYS A 57 19.49 4.66 4.88
CA LYS A 57 19.06 6.06 4.76
C LYS A 57 17.58 6.26 5.13
N SER A 58 16.92 5.22 5.62
CA SER A 58 15.47 5.22 5.87
C SER A 58 15.15 4.89 7.33
N LEU A 59 13.91 5.17 7.72
CA LEU A 59 13.36 4.56 8.93
C LEU A 59 13.19 3.05 8.69
N ARG A 60 13.66 2.24 9.65
CA ARG A 60 13.50 0.77 9.64
C ARG A 60 12.65 0.34 10.83
N TYR A 61 11.60 -0.42 10.56
CA TYR A 61 10.78 -1.04 11.59
C TYR A 61 11.33 -2.42 11.94
N THR A 62 11.56 -2.68 13.23
CA THR A 62 11.92 -4.02 13.75
C THR A 62 10.70 -4.81 14.23
N GLN A 63 9.52 -4.18 14.24
CA GLN A 63 8.25 -4.76 14.67
C GLN A 63 7.13 -4.29 13.72
N HIS A 64 7.13 -4.81 12.49
CA HIS A 64 6.08 -4.55 11.50
C HIS A 64 5.29 -5.84 11.25
N TYR A 65 3.96 -5.75 11.29
CA TYR A 65 3.06 -6.89 11.17
C TYR A 65 2.10 -6.71 10.00
N THR A 66 1.87 -7.80 9.28
CA THR A 66 0.85 -7.88 8.22
C THR A 66 -0.56 -8.00 8.82
N GLY A 67 -1.58 -7.53 8.08
CA GLY A 67 -2.98 -7.67 8.48
C GLY A 67 -3.49 -9.13 8.52
N ALA A 68 -2.76 -10.06 7.87
CA ALA A 68 -3.03 -11.49 7.92
C ALA A 68 -1.79 -12.32 7.54
N PRO A 69 -1.68 -13.58 8.00
CA PRO A 69 -0.53 -14.44 7.72
C PRO A 69 -0.58 -15.12 6.32
N ILE A 70 -1.32 -14.56 5.36
CA ILE A 70 -1.45 -15.13 4.00
C ILE A 70 -1.87 -14.07 2.97
N CYS A 71 -1.60 -14.34 1.68
CA CYS A 71 -1.57 -13.36 0.59
C CYS A 71 -2.83 -12.48 0.43
N SER A 72 -3.97 -13.03 -0.03
CA SER A 72 -5.20 -12.26 -0.29
C SER A 72 -5.66 -11.40 0.91
N PRO A 73 -5.81 -11.93 2.14
CA PRO A 73 -6.30 -11.13 3.26
C PRO A 73 -5.31 -10.04 3.67
N SER A 74 -4.00 -10.33 3.59
CA SER A 74 -2.94 -9.36 3.86
C SER A 74 -3.00 -8.18 2.87
N ARG A 75 -3.13 -8.48 1.58
CA ARG A 75 -3.30 -7.47 0.51
C ARG A 75 -4.59 -6.68 0.70
N GLY A 76 -5.69 -7.35 1.08
CA GLY A 76 -6.96 -6.70 1.37
C GLY A 76 -6.82 -5.70 2.50
N SER A 77 -6.13 -6.07 3.58
CA SER A 77 -5.85 -5.16 4.70
C SER A 77 -4.94 -4.01 4.34
N LEU A 78 -3.89 -4.23 3.52
CA LEU A 78 -3.03 -3.15 3.03
C LEU A 78 -3.84 -2.08 2.29
N LEU A 79 -4.73 -2.51 1.39
CA LEU A 79 -5.45 -1.58 0.52
C LEU A 79 -6.65 -0.94 1.19
N THR A 80 -7.24 -1.54 2.21
CA THR A 80 -8.44 -1.00 2.87
C THR A 80 -8.16 -0.36 4.23
N GLY A 81 -6.96 -0.60 4.80
CA GLY A 81 -6.67 -0.26 6.19
C GLY A 81 -7.52 -1.04 7.20
N ARG A 82 -8.21 -2.10 6.78
CA ARG A 82 -9.20 -2.83 7.59
C ARG A 82 -8.84 -4.30 7.74
N LEU A 83 -9.21 -4.88 8.88
CA LEU A 83 -8.99 -6.30 9.14
C LEU A 83 -9.72 -7.17 8.10
N PRO A 84 -9.21 -8.37 7.77
CA PRO A 84 -9.81 -9.23 6.74
C PRO A 84 -11.28 -9.57 7.01
N VAL A 85 -11.65 -9.78 8.27
CA VAL A 85 -13.04 -10.04 8.68
C VAL A 85 -13.99 -8.87 8.38
N ARG A 86 -13.45 -7.65 8.23
CA ARG A 86 -14.23 -6.44 7.93
C ARG A 86 -14.31 -6.15 6.43
N ASN A 87 -13.26 -6.49 5.68
CA ASN A 87 -13.17 -6.23 4.23
C ASN A 87 -13.61 -7.42 3.36
N GLY A 88 -13.95 -8.55 3.97
CA GLY A 88 -14.56 -9.71 3.30
C GLY A 88 -13.58 -10.74 2.77
N VAL A 89 -12.28 -10.51 2.91
CA VAL A 89 -11.26 -11.47 2.46
C VAL A 89 -10.97 -12.46 3.60
N TYR A 90 -11.94 -13.28 3.97
CA TYR A 90 -11.80 -14.27 5.05
C TYR A 90 -12.59 -15.55 4.74
N THR A 91 -12.29 -16.62 5.47
CA THR A 91 -13.03 -17.88 5.33
C THR A 91 -14.37 -17.80 6.07
N SER A 92 -15.46 -18.07 5.36
CA SER A 92 -16.77 -18.29 5.97
C SER A 92 -17.30 -19.65 5.53
N PHE A 93 -17.86 -20.40 6.47
CA PHE A 93 -18.53 -21.69 6.21
C PHE A 93 -20.00 -21.55 5.82
N GLN A 94 -20.51 -20.33 5.65
CA GLN A 94 -21.95 -20.04 5.44
C GLN A 94 -22.30 -19.61 4.01
N TRP A 95 -21.31 -19.43 3.12
CA TRP A 95 -21.56 -19.06 1.72
C TRP A 95 -21.61 -20.32 0.85
N PRO A 96 -22.78 -20.68 0.26
CA PRO A 96 -22.94 -21.93 -0.47
C PRO A 96 -22.31 -21.91 -1.88
N GLU A 97 -21.92 -20.74 -2.39
CA GLU A 97 -21.63 -20.56 -3.83
C GLU A 97 -20.20 -20.08 -4.12
N ASP A 98 -19.54 -19.44 -3.15
CA ASP A 98 -18.18 -18.94 -3.28
C ASP A 98 -17.27 -19.67 -2.30
N ASN A 99 -16.64 -20.76 -2.75
CA ASN A 99 -15.51 -21.46 -2.14
C ASN A 99 -14.84 -20.66 -1.01
N GLY A 100 -15.29 -20.86 0.24
CA GLY A 100 -15.01 -20.05 1.44
C GLY A 100 -13.56 -20.02 1.90
N PHE A 101 -12.61 -19.88 0.99
CA PHE A 101 -11.20 -19.77 1.26
C PHE A 101 -10.83 -18.30 1.34
N ARG A 102 -10.16 -17.94 2.43
CA ARG A 102 -9.51 -16.63 2.59
C ARG A 102 -8.54 -16.28 1.46
N VAL A 103 -8.14 -17.24 0.62
CA VAL A 103 -7.25 -17.04 -0.54
C VAL A 103 -8.03 -17.29 -1.81
N PHE A 104 -7.96 -16.34 -2.74
CA PHE A 104 -8.62 -16.49 -4.04
C PHE A 104 -7.77 -17.35 -4.98
N TYR A 105 -8.38 -18.40 -5.51
CA TYR A 105 -7.83 -19.27 -6.55
C TYR A 105 -8.32 -18.84 -7.93
N PRO A 106 -7.74 -19.35 -9.03
CA PRO A 106 -8.26 -19.12 -10.38
C PRO A 106 -9.69 -19.59 -10.61
N THR A 107 -10.23 -20.44 -9.71
CA THR A 107 -11.62 -20.89 -9.73
C THR A 107 -12.51 -20.14 -8.74
N SER A 108 -11.96 -19.17 -8.00
CA SER A 108 -12.72 -18.38 -7.04
C SER A 108 -13.51 -17.27 -7.74
N THR A 109 -14.79 -17.22 -7.44
CA THR A 109 -15.76 -16.19 -7.87
C THR A 109 -15.79 -14.97 -6.94
N GLY A 110 -15.35 -15.14 -5.69
CA GLY A 110 -15.26 -14.07 -4.69
C GLY A 110 -14.13 -13.06 -4.94
N SER A 111 -14.20 -11.94 -4.20
CA SER A 111 -13.29 -10.81 -4.33
C SER A 111 -13.20 -9.98 -3.04
N LEU A 112 -12.34 -8.96 -3.02
CA LEU A 112 -12.48 -7.86 -2.05
C LEU A 112 -13.88 -7.25 -2.17
N MET A 113 -14.58 -7.03 -1.05
CA MET A 113 -15.93 -6.47 -1.07
C MET A 113 -15.99 -5.17 -1.90
N HIS A 114 -16.99 -5.07 -2.77
CA HIS A 114 -17.14 -3.91 -3.65
C HIS A 114 -17.45 -2.62 -2.89
N THR A 115 -18.03 -2.74 -1.69
CA THR A 115 -18.34 -1.65 -0.76
C THR A 115 -17.12 -1.08 -0.04
N GLU A 116 -15.96 -1.74 -0.12
CA GLU A 116 -14.71 -1.23 0.47
C GLU A 116 -14.09 -0.15 -0.44
N ASN A 117 -13.66 0.95 0.16
CA ASN A 117 -12.80 1.92 -0.49
C ASN A 117 -11.34 1.48 -0.36
N THR A 118 -10.62 1.44 -1.47
CA THR A 118 -9.18 1.21 -1.47
C THR A 118 -8.41 2.50 -1.26
N LEU A 119 -7.19 2.39 -0.73
CA LEU A 119 -6.21 3.47 -0.62
C LEU A 119 -6.05 4.20 -1.96
N GLN A 120 -6.11 3.48 -3.08
CA GLN A 120 -5.97 4.05 -4.40
C GLN A 120 -7.20 4.85 -4.83
N GLN A 121 -8.42 4.42 -4.46
CA GLN A 121 -9.61 5.23 -4.69
C GLN A 121 -9.54 6.55 -3.91
N GLU A 122 -9.08 6.51 -2.66
CA GLU A 122 -8.87 7.71 -1.85
C GLU A 122 -7.77 8.63 -2.44
N LEU A 123 -6.63 8.05 -2.83
CA LEU A 123 -5.53 8.80 -3.46
C LEU A 123 -5.95 9.39 -4.82
N LYS A 124 -6.74 8.68 -5.62
CA LYS A 124 -7.29 9.20 -6.88
C LYS A 124 -8.15 10.44 -6.63
N GLY A 125 -8.97 10.42 -5.58
CA GLY A 125 -9.74 11.58 -5.13
C GLY A 125 -8.88 12.79 -4.73
N ALA A 126 -7.67 12.53 -4.23
CA ALA A 126 -6.67 13.55 -3.90
C ALA A 126 -5.79 13.99 -5.10
N GLY A 127 -6.07 13.51 -6.32
CA GLY A 127 -5.36 13.93 -7.54
C GLY A 127 -4.16 13.06 -7.91
N TYR A 128 -3.97 11.91 -7.27
CA TYR A 128 -2.89 10.98 -7.64
C TYR A 128 -3.23 10.16 -8.88
N MET A 129 -2.22 9.90 -9.69
CA MET A 129 -2.23 8.83 -10.68
C MET A 129 -1.72 7.55 -10.04
N ASN A 130 -2.51 6.48 -10.11
CA ASN A 130 -2.17 5.20 -9.51
C ASN A 130 -1.71 4.21 -10.57
N GLY A 131 -0.95 3.21 -10.14
CA GLY A 131 -0.53 2.09 -10.97
C GLY A 131 -0.15 0.89 -10.12
N ILE A 132 -0.37 -0.31 -10.65
CA ILE A 132 0.03 -1.57 -10.02
C ILE A 132 0.89 -2.37 -11.00
N ILE A 133 1.96 -2.95 -10.50
CA ILE A 133 2.81 -3.88 -11.24
C ILE A 133 2.93 -5.14 -10.38
N GLY A 134 2.60 -6.29 -10.98
CA GLY A 134 2.68 -7.60 -10.31
C GLY A 134 1.35 -8.13 -9.80
N LYS A 135 1.37 -8.76 -8.63
CA LYS A 135 0.28 -9.61 -8.13
C LYS A 135 -0.83 -8.80 -7.45
N TRP A 136 -2.07 -8.98 -7.94
CA TRP A 136 -3.29 -8.40 -7.34
C TRP A 136 -3.87 -9.26 -6.21
N HIS A 137 -4.34 -10.46 -6.55
CA HIS A 137 -4.84 -11.49 -5.64
C HIS A 137 -6.03 -11.10 -4.75
N LEU A 138 -6.92 -10.23 -5.24
CA LEU A 138 -8.14 -9.76 -4.55
C LEU A 138 -9.42 -9.94 -5.39
N GLY A 139 -9.43 -10.98 -6.22
CA GLY A 139 -10.50 -11.30 -7.16
C GLY A 139 -10.11 -11.03 -8.61
N HIS A 140 -10.78 -11.72 -9.53
CA HIS A 140 -10.58 -11.57 -10.97
C HIS A 140 -11.89 -11.56 -11.79
N HIS A 141 -13.03 -11.65 -11.11
CA HIS A 141 -14.38 -11.59 -11.71
C HIS A 141 -15.14 -10.35 -11.22
N ASN A 142 -16.34 -10.10 -11.75
CA ASN A 142 -17.31 -9.16 -11.16
C ASN A 142 -16.77 -7.76 -10.86
N LYS A 143 -15.97 -7.16 -11.74
CA LYS A 143 -15.34 -5.83 -11.52
C LYS A 143 -14.38 -5.77 -10.32
N SER A 144 -13.65 -6.85 -10.06
CA SER A 144 -12.64 -6.91 -9.01
C SER A 144 -11.20 -6.71 -9.50
N LEU A 145 -10.99 -6.45 -10.80
CA LEU A 145 -9.66 -6.16 -11.35
C LEU A 145 -9.10 -4.85 -10.77
N PRO A 146 -7.78 -4.66 -10.72
CA PRO A 146 -7.19 -3.44 -10.15
C PRO A 146 -7.70 -2.14 -10.78
N THR A 147 -7.92 -2.14 -12.09
CA THR A 147 -8.44 -0.99 -12.87
C THR A 147 -9.85 -0.58 -12.46
N GLU A 148 -10.61 -1.48 -11.84
CA GLU A 148 -11.94 -1.23 -11.30
C GLU A 148 -11.89 -0.83 -9.81
N ARG A 149 -10.70 -0.88 -9.20
CA ARG A 149 -10.46 -0.69 -7.75
C ARG A 149 -9.49 0.45 -7.45
N GLY A 150 -9.43 1.45 -8.35
CA GLY A 150 -8.74 2.72 -8.15
C GLY A 150 -7.34 2.83 -8.76
N PHE A 151 -6.81 1.74 -9.29
CA PHE A 151 -5.57 1.76 -10.09
C PHE A 151 -5.84 2.20 -11.54
#